data_AF-A0A1G0KPT4-F1
#
_entry.id   AF-A0A1G0KPT4-F1
#
_cell.length_a   1.000
_cell.length_b   1.000
_cell.length_c   1.000
_cell.angle_alpha   90.00
_cell.angle_beta   90.00
_cell.angle_gamma   90.00
#
_symmetry.space_group_name_H-M   'P 1'
#
loop_
_entity.id
_entity.type
_entity.pdbx_description
1 polymer ?
#
loop_
_entity_poly.entity_id
_entity_poly.type
_entity_poly.pdbx_seq_one_letter_code
_entity_poly.pdbx_strand_id
1 'polypeptide(L)'
;MKAIQSLLLLLALLSPVCSLADDKPADFTLTDTSGTTIKLSDYRGNWVVVNFWATWCATCAEEIPRLIDFQKRYPGIRLLGINFEQQTEKGLRPFLSQFQLNYPQLLLRYTTLSPFEPLKGLPTTAIVNPQGNMVSKYTGPITVDMLEAFFRKEGVIFDPKATKEAEEAKLAEEQAAREKAEAEAQAATEAKEAEERAAKEQAAKVRAAKAKAAREKAAKKAAAEAKAKAAAESQAAEEAKAAAETKPQAEPKPEGESGAKVAPATPPPAASTGTKGSGN
;
A
#
# COMPACT_ATOMS: atom_id res chain seq x y z
N MET A 1 -25.68 80.09 45.64
CA MET A 1 -24.36 79.41 45.49
C MET A 1 -24.33 77.94 45.95
N LYS A 2 -25.23 77.46 46.83
CA LYS A 2 -25.22 76.06 47.30
C LYS A 2 -25.86 75.02 46.34
N ALA A 3 -26.69 75.44 45.38
CA ALA A 3 -27.39 74.52 44.47
C ALA A 3 -26.50 73.97 43.33
N ILE A 4 -25.40 74.66 42.99
CA ILE A 4 -24.48 74.24 41.91
C ILE A 4 -23.48 73.18 42.42
N GLN A 5 -23.21 73.18 43.72
CA GLN A 5 -22.25 72.26 44.34
C GLN A 5 -22.80 70.83 44.50
N SER A 6 -24.13 70.66 44.53
CA SER A 6 -24.79 69.34 44.58
C SER A 6 -24.91 68.66 43.21
N LEU A 7 -24.84 69.39 42.10
CA LEU A 7 -24.93 68.82 40.76
C LEU A 7 -23.59 68.21 40.28
N LEU A 8 -22.47 68.67 40.83
CA LEU A 8 -21.13 68.14 40.53
C LEU A 8 -20.81 66.83 41.28
N LEU A 9 -21.55 66.48 42.33
CA LEU A 9 -21.39 65.22 43.06
C LEU A 9 -22.18 64.05 42.46
N LEU A 10 -23.19 64.33 41.62
CA LEU A 10 -23.99 63.31 40.92
C LEU A 10 -23.40 62.90 39.56
N LEU A 11 -22.49 63.68 38.99
CA LEU A 11 -21.80 63.34 37.73
C LEU A 11 -20.57 62.43 37.91
N ALA A 12 -20.13 62.18 39.15
CA ALA A 12 -18.94 61.37 39.45
C ALA A 12 -19.24 59.85 39.63
N LEU A 13 -20.50 59.44 39.55
CA LEU A 13 -20.95 58.05 39.73
C LEU A 13 -21.22 57.31 38.40
N LEU A 14 -21.01 57.97 37.26
CA LEU A 14 -21.11 57.36 35.92
C LEU A 14 -19.73 57.10 35.28
N SER A 15 -18.67 56.98 36.07
CA SER A 15 -17.44 56.40 35.56
C SER A 15 -17.73 54.94 35.20
N PRO A 16 -17.66 54.53 33.92
CA PRO A 16 -17.62 53.11 33.63
C PRO A 16 -16.39 52.59 34.37
N VAL A 17 -16.62 51.66 35.29
CA VAL A 17 -15.56 50.79 35.77
C VAL A 17 -15.10 50.05 34.53
N CYS A 18 -14.12 50.62 33.84
CA CYS A 18 -13.39 49.96 32.78
C CYS A 18 -12.68 48.83 33.51
N SER A 19 -13.33 47.68 33.53
CA SER A 19 -12.74 46.44 33.98
C SER A 19 -11.59 46.19 33.01
N LEU A 20 -10.39 46.65 33.37
CA LEU A 20 -9.15 46.14 32.81
C LEU A 20 -9.12 44.68 33.27
N ALA A 21 -9.75 43.81 32.49
CA ALA A 21 -9.44 42.40 32.56
C ALA A 21 -7.92 42.29 32.43
N ASP A 22 -7.29 41.46 33.25
CA ASP A 22 -5.89 41.06 33.12
C ASP A 22 -5.72 40.30 31.79
N ASP A 23 -5.73 41.05 30.69
CA ASP A 23 -5.74 40.56 29.32
C ASP A 23 -4.28 40.41 28.87
N LYS A 24 -3.49 39.69 29.67
CA LYS A 24 -2.09 39.43 29.32
C LYS A 24 -2.07 38.57 28.06
N PRO A 25 -1.42 39.02 26.97
CA PRO A 25 -1.32 38.23 25.75
C PRO A 25 -0.75 36.84 26.04
N ALA A 26 -1.27 35.83 25.35
CA ALA A 26 -0.76 34.47 25.43
C ALA A 26 0.72 34.45 25.05
N ASP A 27 1.52 33.70 25.80
CA ASP A 27 2.94 33.52 25.49
C ASP A 27 3.45 32.17 25.96
N PHE A 28 4.49 31.69 25.27
CA PHE A 28 5.31 30.57 25.67
C PHE A 28 6.70 30.74 25.07
N THR A 29 7.67 30.04 25.66
CA THR A 29 9.01 29.90 25.08
C THR A 29 9.34 28.41 25.03
N LEU A 30 9.51 27.88 23.81
CA LEU A 30 9.82 26.47 23.59
C LEU A 30 11.00 26.34 22.63
N THR A 31 11.64 25.18 22.64
CA THR A 31 12.67 24.82 21.65
C THR A 31 12.04 23.93 20.59
N ASP A 32 12.34 24.20 19.33
CA ASP A 32 11.92 23.36 18.23
C ASP A 32 12.82 22.12 18.04
N THR A 33 12.45 21.27 17.09
CA THR A 33 13.26 20.10 16.70
C THR A 33 14.54 20.44 15.93
N SER A 34 14.81 21.70 15.61
CA SER A 34 16.09 22.15 15.06
C SER A 34 17.04 22.69 16.13
N GLY A 35 16.57 22.83 17.37
CA GLY A 35 17.30 23.46 18.47
C GLY A 35 17.09 24.97 18.58
N THR A 36 16.22 25.54 17.76
CA THR A 36 15.87 26.97 17.77
C THR A 36 14.88 27.27 18.87
N THR A 37 15.17 28.28 19.69
CA THR A 37 14.20 28.80 20.67
C THR A 37 13.18 29.69 19.98
N ILE A 38 11.90 29.39 20.18
CA ILE A 38 10.77 30.11 19.63
C ILE A 38 9.94 30.68 20.78
N LYS A 39 9.67 31.98 20.74
CA LYS A 39 8.69 32.62 21.63
C LYS A 39 7.45 32.98 20.84
N LEU A 40 6.26 32.78 21.43
CA LEU A 40 5.03 33.20 20.77
C LEU A 40 4.97 34.72 20.62
N SER A 41 5.55 35.45 21.56
CA SER A 41 5.74 36.90 21.50
C SER A 41 6.60 37.39 20.32
N ASP A 42 7.44 36.55 19.71
CA ASP A 42 8.21 36.92 18.51
C ASP A 42 7.31 37.06 17.26
N TYR A 43 6.07 36.54 17.32
CA TYR A 43 5.11 36.59 16.22
C TYR A 43 4.07 37.71 16.34
N ARG A 44 4.21 38.64 17.29
CA ARG A 44 3.31 39.81 17.39
C ARG A 44 3.25 40.56 16.05
N GLY A 45 2.08 41.05 15.71
CA GLY A 45 1.78 41.61 14.38
C GLY A 45 1.35 40.56 13.35
N ASN A 46 1.45 39.26 13.64
CA ASN A 46 1.02 38.18 12.75
C ASN A 46 -0.09 37.35 13.39
N TRP A 47 -0.95 36.77 12.57
CA TRP A 47 -1.83 35.68 12.99
C TRP A 47 -1.01 34.41 13.19
N VAL A 48 -1.29 33.69 14.28
CA VAL A 48 -0.61 32.43 14.60
C VAL A 48 -1.62 31.31 14.83
N VAL A 49 -1.46 30.21 14.10
CA VAL A 49 -2.15 28.95 14.33
C VAL A 49 -1.22 28.05 15.17
N VAL A 50 -1.67 27.67 16.36
CA VAL A 50 -0.94 26.77 17.26
C VAL A 50 -1.65 25.43 17.28
N ASN A 51 -1.04 24.40 16.68
CA ASN A 51 -1.59 23.05 16.62
C ASN A 51 -0.89 22.14 17.64
N PHE A 52 -1.68 21.51 18.51
CA PHE A 52 -1.24 20.56 19.52
C PHE A 52 -1.46 19.14 19.01
N TRP A 53 -0.41 18.33 19.01
CA TRP A 53 -0.43 16.97 18.45
C TRP A 53 0.44 16.01 19.26
N ALA A 54 0.32 14.71 18.98
CA ALA A 54 1.18 13.66 19.54
C ALA A 54 1.42 12.53 18.53
N THR A 55 2.53 11.82 18.66
CA THR A 55 2.93 10.69 17.80
C THR A 55 1.97 9.50 17.89
N TRP A 56 1.36 9.28 19.05
CA TRP A 56 0.34 8.23 19.26
C TRP A 56 -1.07 8.65 18.78
N CYS A 57 -1.25 9.91 18.36
CA CYS A 57 -2.53 10.43 17.91
C CYS A 57 -2.67 10.24 16.39
N ALA A 58 -3.38 9.19 15.98
CA ALA A 58 -3.59 8.86 14.55
C ALA A 58 -4.27 10.00 13.78
N THR A 59 -5.31 10.61 14.35
CA THR A 59 -6.02 11.74 13.73
C THR A 59 -5.13 12.99 13.59
N CYS A 60 -4.13 13.15 14.47
CA CYS A 60 -3.13 14.21 14.33
C CYS A 60 -2.22 13.95 13.13
N ALA A 61 -1.77 12.70 12.94
CA ALA A 61 -0.94 12.32 11.80
C ALA A 61 -1.66 12.53 10.45
N GLU A 62 -2.97 12.27 10.40
CA GLU A 62 -3.83 12.55 9.23
C GLU A 62 -4.02 14.06 8.96
N GLU A 63 -3.94 14.90 9.99
CA GLU A 63 -4.11 16.34 9.92
C GLU A 63 -2.85 17.07 9.43
N ILE A 64 -1.65 16.60 9.78
CA ILE A 64 -0.36 17.25 9.46
C ILE A 64 -0.23 17.62 7.96
N PRO A 65 -0.50 16.72 6.98
CA PRO A 65 -0.42 17.08 5.56
C PRO A 65 -1.33 18.25 5.17
N ARG A 66 -2.49 18.40 5.83
CA ARG A 66 -3.42 19.51 5.57
C ARG A 66 -2.91 20.83 6.15
N LEU A 67 -2.23 20.79 7.30
CA LEU A 67 -1.57 21.97 7.87
C LEU A 67 -0.36 22.40 7.05
N ILE A 68 0.36 21.45 6.44
CA ILE A 68 1.43 21.73 5.46
C ILE A 68 0.85 22.47 4.25
N ASP A 69 -0.27 21.98 3.69
CA ASP A 69 -1.00 22.64 2.58
C ASP A 69 -1.45 24.05 2.98
N PHE A 70 -2.05 24.21 4.17
CA PHE A 70 -2.44 25.51 4.70
C PHE A 70 -1.26 26.50 4.77
N GLN A 71 -0.14 26.09 5.38
CA GLN A 71 1.04 26.96 5.52
C GLN A 71 1.64 27.35 4.16
N LYS A 72 1.57 26.45 3.16
CA LYS A 72 2.01 26.72 1.78
C LYS A 72 1.13 27.77 1.11
N ARG A 73 -0.19 27.69 1.28
CA ARG A 73 -1.17 28.64 0.71
C ARG A 73 -1.15 30.00 1.40
N TYR A 74 -0.91 30.02 2.71
CA TYR A 74 -1.07 31.21 3.54
C TYR A 74 0.22 31.54 4.32
N PRO A 75 1.33 31.87 3.64
CA PRO A 75 2.61 32.14 4.30
C PRO A 75 2.60 33.38 5.22
N GLY A 76 1.62 34.28 5.04
CA GLY A 76 1.39 35.43 5.93
C GLY A 76 0.75 35.06 7.28
N ILE A 77 0.26 33.83 7.44
CA ILE A 77 -0.19 33.25 8.69
C ILE A 77 0.89 32.28 9.18
N ARG A 78 1.22 32.35 10.46
CA ARG A 78 2.29 31.54 11.05
C ARG A 78 1.69 30.31 11.68
N LEU A 79 2.16 29.13 11.32
CA LEU A 79 1.76 27.88 11.96
C LEU A 79 2.88 27.36 12.87
N LEU A 80 2.51 26.92 14.08
CA LEU A 80 3.41 26.31 15.05
C LEU A 80 2.80 24.97 15.48
N GLY A 81 3.52 23.88 15.26
CA GLY A 81 3.15 22.57 15.80
C GLY A 81 3.77 22.39 17.19
N ILE A 82 3.02 21.99 18.19
CA ILE A 82 3.51 21.67 19.52
C ILE A 82 3.25 20.19 19.77
N ASN A 83 4.34 19.42 19.89
CA ASN A 83 4.26 18.05 20.34
C ASN A 83 3.91 18.04 21.83
N PHE A 84 2.69 17.60 22.16
CA PHE A 84 2.13 17.57 23.50
C PHE A 84 2.48 16.25 24.21
N GLU A 85 3.76 15.88 24.15
CA GLU A 85 4.34 14.71 24.82
C GLU A 85 5.68 15.09 25.46
N GLN A 86 6.17 14.23 26.37
CA GLN A 86 7.52 14.34 26.91
C GLN A 86 8.52 13.65 25.97
N GLN A 87 8.76 14.24 24.80
CA GLN A 87 9.67 13.69 23.79
C GLN A 87 10.89 14.59 23.56
N THR A 88 11.95 13.96 23.04
CA THR A 88 13.14 14.66 22.55
C THR A 88 13.09 14.78 21.03
N GLU A 89 13.86 15.70 20.46
CA GLU A 89 14.05 15.80 19.00
C GLU A 89 14.38 14.45 18.36
N LYS A 90 15.35 13.72 18.92
CA LYS A 90 15.73 12.38 18.46
C LYS A 90 14.57 11.37 18.52
N GLY A 91 13.72 11.47 19.53
CA GLY A 91 12.54 10.61 19.69
C GLY A 91 11.45 10.89 18.66
N LEU A 92 11.26 12.16 18.27
CA LEU A 92 10.27 12.56 17.28
C LEU A 92 10.73 12.35 15.84
N ARG A 93 12.04 12.32 15.59
CA ARG A 93 12.61 12.24 14.23
C ARG A 93 11.99 11.15 13.35
N PRO A 94 11.80 9.89 13.80
CA PRO A 94 11.19 8.84 12.96
C PRO A 94 9.79 9.22 12.47
N PHE A 95 8.95 9.78 13.35
CA PHE A 95 7.60 10.21 13.01
C PHE A 95 7.63 11.43 12.07
N LEU A 96 8.40 12.46 12.42
CA LEU A 96 8.46 13.70 11.63
C LEU A 96 9.04 13.49 10.23
N SER A 97 9.96 12.53 10.06
CA SER A 97 10.56 12.22 8.76
C SER A 97 9.57 11.70 7.71
N GLN A 98 8.36 11.31 8.12
CA GLN A 98 7.29 10.88 7.22
C GLN A 98 6.63 12.07 6.50
N PHE A 99 6.86 13.29 6.97
CA PHE A 99 6.21 14.51 6.49
C PHE A 99 7.23 15.51 5.97
N GLN A 100 6.86 16.24 4.92
CA GLN A 100 7.65 17.36 4.38
C GLN A 100 7.27 18.65 5.10
N LEU A 101 7.64 18.73 6.38
CA LEU A 101 7.23 19.82 7.27
C LEU A 101 7.75 21.17 6.77
N ASN A 102 6.86 22.16 6.70
CA ASN A 102 7.18 23.55 6.31
C ASN A 102 6.89 24.56 7.44
N TYR A 103 6.71 24.07 8.67
CA TYR A 103 6.51 24.86 9.87
C TYR A 103 7.21 24.20 11.07
N PRO A 104 7.64 24.97 12.09
CA PRO A 104 8.40 24.44 13.22
C PRO A 104 7.57 23.50 14.10
N GLN A 105 8.24 22.45 14.59
CA GLN A 105 7.71 21.52 15.59
C GLN A 105 8.37 21.79 16.93
N LEU A 106 7.59 22.23 17.91
CA LEU A 106 8.03 22.65 19.23
C LEU A 106 7.90 21.50 20.23
N LEU A 107 8.90 21.39 21.11
CA LEU A 107 8.95 20.39 22.17
C LEU A 107 8.37 20.96 23.46
N LEU A 108 7.24 20.43 23.93
CA LEU A 108 6.61 20.85 25.19
C LEU A 108 7.52 20.64 26.41
N ARG A 109 8.14 19.44 26.49
CA ARG A 109 8.95 18.98 27.63
C ARG A 109 8.18 19.04 28.96
N TYR A 110 8.46 20.03 29.80
CA TYR A 110 7.88 20.18 31.15
C TYR A 110 7.14 21.51 31.33
N THR A 111 6.93 22.25 30.24
CA THR A 111 6.36 23.60 30.28
C THR A 111 4.84 23.52 30.22
N THR A 112 4.16 24.17 31.15
CA THR A 112 2.72 24.43 31.03
C THR A 112 2.48 25.62 30.10
N LEU A 113 1.58 25.47 29.14
CA LEU A 113 1.24 26.45 28.13
C LEU A 113 -0.05 27.18 28.49
N SER A 114 -0.03 27.97 29.57
CA SER A 114 -1.13 28.89 29.86
C SER A 114 -1.15 30.02 28.81
N PRO A 115 -2.29 30.40 28.21
CA PRO A 115 -3.68 30.01 28.53
C PRO A 115 -4.24 28.87 27.65
N PHE A 116 -3.42 28.17 26.87
CA PHE A 116 -3.87 27.12 25.96
C PHE A 116 -4.42 25.90 26.71
N GLU A 117 -3.83 25.59 27.86
CA GLU A 117 -4.21 24.48 28.72
C GLU A 117 -5.37 24.79 29.71
N PRO A 118 -6.13 23.78 30.15
CA PRO A 118 -6.02 22.36 29.76
C PRO A 118 -6.54 22.10 28.34
N LEU A 119 -5.94 21.13 27.66
CA LEU A 119 -6.44 20.58 26.40
C LEU A 119 -7.49 19.50 26.72
N LYS A 120 -8.62 19.52 25.99
CA LYS A 120 -9.70 18.53 26.15
C LYS A 120 -9.44 17.24 25.36
N GLY A 121 -8.49 17.27 24.42
CA GLY A 121 -8.14 16.16 23.55
C GLY A 121 -7.17 16.61 22.45
N LEU A 122 -6.67 15.65 21.67
CA LEU A 122 -5.82 15.91 20.51
C LEU A 122 -6.51 15.41 19.21
N PRO A 123 -6.24 16.07 18.06
CA PRO A 123 -5.54 17.34 17.97
C PRO A 123 -6.36 18.49 18.59
N THR A 124 -5.68 19.56 18.97
CA THR A 124 -6.34 20.83 19.33
C THR A 124 -5.63 21.94 18.57
N THR A 125 -6.39 22.86 18.00
CA THR A 125 -5.85 24.03 17.30
C THR A 125 -6.33 25.30 17.98
N ALA A 126 -5.40 26.17 18.37
CA ALA A 126 -5.67 27.50 18.88
C ALA A 126 -5.26 28.55 17.85
N ILE A 127 -6.00 29.66 17.81
CA ILE A 127 -5.68 30.80 16.92
C ILE A 127 -5.41 32.02 17.78
N VAL A 128 -4.24 32.61 17.55
CA VAL A 128 -3.73 33.79 18.25
C VAL A 128 -3.70 34.95 17.26
N ASN A 129 -4.30 36.08 17.66
CA ASN A 129 -4.36 37.27 16.84
C ASN A 129 -3.03 38.07 16.88
N PRO A 130 -2.86 39.10 16.03
CA PRO A 130 -1.66 39.93 16.00
C PRO A 130 -1.29 40.61 17.32
N GLN A 131 -2.27 40.85 18.20
CA GLN A 131 -2.06 41.41 19.54
C GLN A 131 -1.50 40.37 20.53
N GLY A 132 -1.55 39.10 20.17
CA GLY A 132 -1.11 37.98 21.00
C GLY A 132 -2.19 37.34 21.83
N ASN A 133 -3.46 37.66 21.58
CA ASN A 133 -4.59 37.10 22.32
C ASN A 133 -5.07 35.82 21.63
N MET A 134 -5.32 34.76 22.41
CA MET A 134 -5.97 33.55 21.90
C MET A 134 -7.46 33.86 21.67
N VAL A 135 -7.87 33.91 20.41
CA VAL A 135 -9.24 34.28 20.02
C VAL A 135 -10.10 33.07 19.62
N SER A 136 -9.48 31.92 19.39
CA SER A 136 -10.18 30.66 19.11
C SER A 136 -9.41 29.46 19.64
N LYS A 137 -10.13 28.43 20.05
CA LYS A 137 -9.60 27.11 20.39
C LYS A 137 -10.60 26.04 19.97
N TYR A 138 -10.13 25.07 19.18
CA TYR A 138 -10.93 24.00 18.61
C TYR A 138 -10.28 22.64 18.93
N THR A 139 -11.05 21.69 19.44
CA THR A 139 -10.58 20.32 19.74
C THR A 139 -11.17 19.37 18.70
N GLY A 140 -10.29 18.58 18.07
CA GLY A 140 -10.59 17.74 16.91
C GLY A 140 -9.82 18.19 15.66
N PRO A 141 -9.86 17.40 14.58
CA PRO A 141 -9.15 17.71 13.34
C PRO A 141 -9.73 18.96 12.65
N ILE A 142 -8.86 19.83 12.17
CA ILE A 142 -9.18 21.05 11.44
C ILE A 142 -8.88 20.88 9.96
N THR A 143 -9.69 21.51 9.11
CA THR A 143 -9.46 21.56 7.66
C THR A 143 -8.96 22.94 7.24
N VAL A 144 -8.41 23.03 6.03
CA VAL A 144 -8.04 24.30 5.41
C VAL A 144 -9.27 25.22 5.34
N ASP A 145 -10.42 24.71 4.89
CA ASP A 145 -11.66 25.49 4.77
C ASP A 145 -12.14 26.05 6.11
N MET A 146 -11.97 25.31 7.21
CA MET A 146 -12.32 25.79 8.54
C MET A 146 -11.44 26.95 8.98
N LEU A 147 -10.13 26.86 8.73
CA LEU A 147 -9.19 27.95 8.99
C LEU A 147 -9.51 29.17 8.11
N GLU A 148 -9.76 28.96 6.82
CA GLU A 148 -10.14 30.03 5.90
C GLU A 148 -11.43 30.72 6.34
N ALA A 149 -12.46 29.96 6.70
CA ALA A 149 -13.72 30.51 7.17
C ALA A 149 -13.51 31.36 8.44
N PHE A 150 -12.68 30.88 9.37
CA PHE A 150 -12.29 31.65 10.55
C PHE A 150 -11.62 32.97 10.15
N PHE A 151 -10.57 32.93 9.34
CA PHE A 151 -9.80 34.11 8.98
C PHE A 151 -10.60 35.11 8.13
N ARG A 152 -11.47 34.63 7.22
CA ARG A 152 -12.41 35.49 6.49
C ARG A 152 -13.38 36.20 7.43
N LYS A 153 -13.88 35.50 8.46
CA LYS A 153 -14.75 36.08 9.50
C LYS A 153 -14.02 37.17 10.29
N GLU A 154 -12.73 36.98 10.59
CA GLU A 154 -11.88 37.97 11.26
C GLU A 154 -11.38 39.10 10.33
N GLY A 155 -11.84 39.14 9.07
CA GLY A 155 -11.49 40.18 8.10
C GLY A 155 -10.09 40.04 7.49
N VAL A 156 -9.45 38.88 7.62
CA VAL A 156 -8.18 38.60 6.93
C VAL A 156 -8.46 38.42 5.45
N ILE A 157 -7.89 39.32 4.65
CA ILE A 157 -8.01 39.29 3.20
C ILE A 157 -6.92 38.36 2.65
N PHE A 158 -7.35 37.25 2.08
CA PHE A 158 -6.48 36.37 1.29
C PHE A 158 -6.37 36.93 -0.13
N ASP A 159 -5.16 36.94 -0.70
CA ASP A 159 -4.98 37.24 -2.12
C ASP A 159 -5.66 36.13 -2.94
N PRO A 160 -6.78 36.42 -3.64
CA PRO A 160 -7.54 35.41 -4.38
C PRO A 160 -6.73 34.75 -5.49
N LYS A 161 -5.72 35.47 -6.02
CA LYS A 161 -4.84 34.97 -7.06
C LYS A 161 -3.88 33.93 -6.49
N ALA A 162 -3.29 34.20 -5.33
CA ALA A 162 -2.43 33.25 -4.63
C ALA A 162 -3.19 31.96 -4.25
N THR A 163 -4.46 32.07 -3.86
CA THR A 163 -5.30 30.90 -3.56
C THR A 163 -5.64 30.09 -4.82
N LYS A 164 -5.95 30.75 -5.94
CA LYS A 164 -6.27 30.07 -7.21
C LYS A 164 -5.06 29.39 -7.82
N GLU A 165 -3.90 30.05 -7.79
CA GLU A 165 -2.63 29.46 -8.25
C GLU A 165 -2.23 28.28 -7.37
N ALA A 166 -2.46 28.34 -6.06
CA ALA A 166 -2.19 27.20 -5.17
C ALA A 166 -3.18 26.03 -5.39
N GLU A 167 -4.45 26.30 -5.67
CA GLU A 167 -5.44 25.28 -6.04
C GLU A 167 -5.11 24.63 -7.39
N GLU A 168 -4.76 25.42 -8.41
CA GLU A 168 -4.34 24.92 -9.72
C GLU A 168 -3.05 24.10 -9.60
N ALA A 169 -2.08 24.54 -8.79
CA ALA A 169 -0.85 23.79 -8.52
C ALA A 169 -1.13 22.46 -7.80
N LYS A 170 -2.08 22.44 -6.85
CA LYS A 170 -2.50 21.20 -6.17
C LYS A 170 -3.19 20.25 -7.13
N LEU A 171 -4.06 20.75 -8.01
CA LEU A 171 -4.72 19.95 -9.03
C LEU A 171 -3.69 19.35 -10.00
N ALA A 172 -2.69 20.13 -10.42
CA ALA A 172 -1.62 19.66 -11.27
C ALA A 172 -0.74 18.59 -10.59
N GLU A 173 -0.44 18.77 -9.29
CA GLU A 173 0.31 17.78 -8.51
C GLU A 173 -0.47 16.46 -8.34
N GLU A 174 -1.78 16.55 -8.07
CA GLU A 174 -2.65 15.37 -7.98
C GLU A 174 -2.80 14.66 -9.32
N GLN A 175 -2.92 15.42 -10.42
CA GLN A 175 -2.94 14.88 -11.78
C GLN A 175 -1.63 14.16 -12.12
N ALA A 176 -0.49 14.79 -11.84
CA ALA A 176 0.83 14.16 -12.07
C ALA A 176 1.02 12.88 -11.23
N ALA A 177 0.53 12.86 -9.98
CA ALA A 177 0.57 11.66 -9.14
C ALA A 177 -0.31 10.54 -9.70
N ARG A 178 -1.50 10.87 -10.22
CA ARG A 178 -2.39 9.90 -10.88
C ARG A 178 -1.77 9.35 -12.17
N GLU A 179 -1.24 10.21 -13.03
CA GLU A 179 -0.56 9.80 -14.27
C GLU A 179 0.63 8.88 -13.99
N LYS A 180 1.44 9.21 -12.96
CA LYS A 180 2.54 8.35 -12.54
C LYS A 180 2.05 6.98 -12.03
N ALA A 181 1.02 6.96 -11.20
CA ALA A 181 0.44 5.71 -10.69
C ALA A 181 -0.15 4.84 -11.82
N GLU A 182 -0.82 5.47 -12.80
CA GLU A 182 -1.32 4.79 -14.00
C GLU A 182 -0.18 4.22 -14.84
N ALA A 183 0.90 4.96 -15.05
CA ALA A 183 2.08 4.49 -15.78
C ALA A 183 2.77 3.31 -15.07
N GLU A 184 2.91 3.36 -13.74
CA GLU A 184 3.45 2.25 -12.95
C GLU A 184 2.56 1.00 -13.02
N ALA A 185 1.23 1.17 -12.99
CA ALA A 185 0.27 0.08 -13.13
C ALA A 185 0.30 -0.55 -14.53
N GLN A 186 0.42 0.27 -15.58
CA GLN A 186 0.59 -0.19 -16.97
C GLN A 186 1.89 -0.98 -17.12
N ALA A 187 3.01 -0.45 -16.65
CA ALA A 187 4.31 -1.13 -16.70
C ALA A 187 4.29 -2.48 -15.95
N ALA A 188 3.63 -2.55 -14.79
CA ALA A 188 3.47 -3.79 -14.05
C ALA A 188 2.60 -4.82 -14.80
N THR A 189 1.59 -4.37 -15.55
CA THR A 189 0.75 -5.24 -16.38
C THR A 189 1.53 -5.77 -17.58
N GLU A 190 2.25 -4.90 -18.29
CA GLU A 190 3.11 -5.28 -19.42
C GLU A 190 4.21 -6.28 -19.00
N ALA A 191 4.81 -6.08 -17.82
CA ALA A 191 5.80 -7.00 -17.27
C ALA A 191 5.21 -8.41 -17.04
N LYS A 192 4.00 -8.50 -16.48
CA LYS A 192 3.31 -9.79 -16.27
C LYS A 192 2.96 -10.45 -17.60
N GLU A 193 2.48 -9.70 -18.58
CA GLU A 193 2.16 -10.23 -19.91
C GLU A 193 3.42 -10.72 -20.65
N ALA A 194 4.54 -10.00 -20.50
CA ALA A 194 5.82 -10.41 -21.07
C ALA A 194 6.35 -11.71 -20.44
N GLU A 195 6.24 -11.85 -19.11
CA GLU A 195 6.60 -13.08 -18.40
C GLU A 195 5.72 -14.26 -18.86
N GLU A 196 4.41 -14.06 -18.98
CA GLU A 196 3.49 -15.10 -19.48
C GLU A 196 3.81 -15.50 -20.93
N ARG A 197 4.13 -14.52 -21.79
CA ARG A 197 4.53 -14.79 -23.18
C ARG A 197 5.82 -15.60 -23.25
N ALA A 198 6.82 -15.24 -22.45
CA ALA A 198 8.09 -15.98 -22.37
C ALA A 198 7.88 -17.42 -21.87
N ALA A 199 7.02 -17.60 -20.85
CA ALA A 199 6.67 -18.92 -20.33
C ALA A 199 5.97 -19.79 -21.39
N LYS A 200 5.02 -19.23 -22.15
CA LYS A 200 4.33 -19.92 -23.25
C LYS A 200 5.31 -20.33 -24.36
N GLU A 201 6.21 -19.44 -24.76
CA GLU A 201 7.22 -19.73 -25.78
C GLU A 201 8.16 -20.86 -25.33
N GLN A 202 8.63 -20.82 -24.07
CA GLN A 202 9.47 -21.87 -23.52
C GLN A 202 8.74 -23.21 -23.46
N ALA A 203 7.47 -23.22 -23.03
CA ALA A 203 6.64 -24.42 -23.03
C ALA A 203 6.47 -25.01 -24.45
N ALA A 204 6.30 -24.15 -25.46
CA ALA A 204 6.22 -24.58 -26.87
C ALA A 204 7.53 -25.22 -27.36
N LYS A 205 8.69 -24.62 -27.03
CA LYS A 205 10.01 -25.19 -27.34
C LYS A 205 10.20 -26.57 -26.70
N VAL A 206 9.83 -26.73 -25.43
CA VAL A 206 9.89 -28.02 -24.72
C VAL A 206 8.99 -29.07 -25.38
N ARG A 207 7.75 -28.70 -25.76
CA ARG A 207 6.83 -29.61 -26.47
C ARG A 207 7.40 -30.04 -27.82
N ALA A 208 7.96 -29.11 -28.58
CA ALA A 208 8.60 -29.40 -29.87
C ALA A 208 9.80 -30.35 -29.71
N ALA A 209 10.65 -30.12 -28.71
CA ALA A 209 11.79 -30.98 -28.41
C ALA A 209 11.36 -32.41 -28.02
N LYS A 210 10.35 -32.54 -27.15
CA LYS A 210 9.77 -33.84 -26.77
C LYS A 210 9.20 -34.58 -27.98
N ALA A 211 8.45 -33.89 -28.84
CA ALA A 211 7.90 -34.47 -30.06
C ALA A 211 9.00 -34.97 -31.02
N LYS A 212 10.07 -34.19 -31.19
CA LYS A 212 11.24 -34.59 -32.00
C LYS A 212 11.90 -35.85 -31.43
N ALA A 213 12.17 -35.89 -30.12
CA ALA A 213 12.76 -37.04 -29.46
C ALA A 213 11.88 -38.30 -29.56
N ALA A 214 10.56 -38.14 -29.43
CA ALA A 214 9.60 -39.25 -29.60
C ALA A 214 9.62 -39.82 -31.03
N ARG A 215 9.65 -38.95 -32.04
CA ARG A 215 9.76 -39.37 -33.45
C ARG A 215 11.07 -40.12 -33.71
N GLU A 216 12.19 -39.62 -33.19
CA GLU A 216 13.49 -40.27 -33.34
C GLU A 216 13.53 -41.65 -32.66
N LYS A 217 12.95 -41.76 -31.46
CA LYS A 217 12.82 -43.04 -30.76
C LYS A 217 11.93 -44.03 -31.51
N ALA A 218 10.79 -43.56 -32.05
CA ALA A 218 9.90 -44.38 -32.85
C ALA A 218 10.57 -44.88 -34.14
N ALA A 219 11.33 -44.01 -34.83
CA ALA A 219 12.09 -44.39 -36.01
C ALA A 219 13.17 -45.45 -35.70
N LYS A 220 13.92 -45.29 -34.60
CA LYS A 220 14.90 -46.29 -34.15
C LYS A 220 14.25 -47.63 -33.81
N LYS A 221 13.10 -47.61 -33.13
CA LYS A 221 12.32 -48.82 -32.82
C LYS A 221 11.84 -49.53 -34.10
N ALA A 222 11.23 -48.79 -35.02
CA ALA A 222 10.75 -49.34 -36.29
C ALA A 222 11.90 -49.94 -37.13
N ALA A 223 13.07 -49.30 -37.15
CA ALA A 223 14.25 -49.83 -37.83
C ALA A 223 14.76 -51.14 -37.19
N ALA A 224 14.73 -51.24 -35.86
CA ALA A 224 15.09 -52.47 -35.14
C ALA A 224 14.10 -53.61 -35.42
N GLU A 225 12.79 -53.32 -35.38
CA GLU A 225 11.72 -54.28 -35.70
C GLU A 225 11.83 -54.77 -37.16
N ALA A 226 12.09 -53.87 -38.11
CA ALA A 226 12.29 -54.24 -39.52
C ALA A 226 13.53 -55.14 -39.71
N LYS A 227 14.65 -54.85 -39.03
CA LYS A 227 15.83 -55.71 -39.05
C LYS A 227 15.55 -57.09 -38.46
N ALA A 228 14.83 -57.17 -37.34
CA ALA A 228 14.46 -58.43 -36.72
C ALA A 228 13.55 -59.27 -37.63
N LYS A 229 12.58 -58.64 -38.31
CA LYS A 229 11.70 -59.31 -39.29
C LYS A 229 12.50 -59.86 -40.48
N ALA A 230 13.41 -59.06 -41.04
CA ALA A 230 14.26 -59.50 -42.15
C ALA A 230 15.18 -60.67 -41.75
N ALA A 231 15.73 -60.65 -40.52
CA ALA A 231 16.54 -61.75 -40.00
C ALA A 231 15.70 -63.04 -39.85
N ALA A 232 14.49 -62.94 -39.31
CA ALA A 232 13.58 -64.09 -39.17
C ALA A 232 13.15 -64.66 -40.53
N GLU A 233 12.87 -63.82 -41.51
CA GLU A 233 12.55 -64.25 -42.89
C GLU A 233 13.74 -64.97 -43.55
N SER A 234 14.97 -64.49 -43.33
CA SER A 234 16.18 -65.17 -43.83
C SER A 234 16.44 -66.51 -43.17
N GLN A 235 16.22 -66.62 -41.85
CA GLN A 235 16.34 -67.88 -41.12
C GLN A 235 15.29 -68.90 -41.56
N ALA A 236 14.03 -68.47 -41.74
CA ALA A 236 12.97 -69.34 -42.25
C ALA A 236 13.25 -69.83 -43.69
N ALA A 237 13.86 -68.99 -44.53
CA ALA A 237 14.27 -69.39 -45.87
C ALA A 237 15.43 -70.41 -45.87
N GLU A 238 16.33 -70.31 -44.89
CA GLU A 238 17.45 -71.23 -44.70
C GLU A 238 17.00 -72.58 -44.11
N GLU A 239 16.09 -72.57 -43.12
CA GLU A 239 15.44 -73.77 -42.60
C GLU A 239 14.58 -74.49 -43.65
N ALA A 240 13.85 -73.75 -44.50
CA ALA A 240 13.10 -74.33 -45.61
C ALA A 240 14.01 -74.99 -46.66
N LYS A 241 15.23 -74.46 -46.86
CA LYS A 241 16.27 -75.07 -47.69
C LYS A 241 16.82 -76.36 -47.05
N ALA A 242 17.07 -76.35 -45.74
CA ALA A 242 17.54 -77.52 -45.00
C ALA A 242 16.49 -78.65 -44.96
N ALA A 243 15.20 -78.32 -44.88
CA ALA A 243 14.10 -79.27 -44.96
C ALA A 243 13.93 -79.91 -46.35
N ALA A 244 14.40 -79.25 -47.42
CA ALA A 244 14.37 -79.80 -48.78
C ALA A 244 15.51 -80.82 -49.05
N GLU A 245 16.57 -80.84 -48.23
CA GLU A 245 17.69 -81.77 -48.34
C GLU A 245 17.54 -83.06 -47.51
N THR A 246 16.54 -83.15 -46.63
CA THR A 246 16.24 -84.37 -45.86
C THR A 246 15.15 -85.21 -46.53
N LYS A 247 15.57 -86.11 -47.42
CA LYS A 247 14.76 -87.23 -47.94
C LYS A 247 14.63 -88.32 -46.85
N PRO A 248 13.45 -88.90 -46.57
CA PRO A 248 13.30 -89.90 -45.53
C PRO A 248 13.86 -91.25 -46.00
N GLN A 249 14.67 -91.90 -45.16
CA GLN A 249 14.97 -93.33 -45.27
C GLN A 249 13.95 -94.11 -44.44
N ALA A 250 13.32 -95.10 -45.07
CA ALA A 250 12.31 -95.97 -44.50
C ALA A 250 12.93 -97.04 -43.57
N GLU A 251 12.27 -97.28 -42.43
CA GLU A 251 12.50 -98.40 -41.52
C GLU A 251 12.17 -99.77 -42.16
N PRO A 252 12.58 -100.88 -41.52
CA PRO A 252 11.73 -102.05 -41.42
C PRO A 252 11.30 -102.35 -39.96
N LYS A 253 9.98 -102.49 -39.79
CA LYS A 253 9.17 -103.08 -38.68
C LYS A 253 9.58 -104.54 -38.37
N PRO A 254 9.01 -105.28 -37.36
CA PRO A 254 7.86 -105.04 -36.45
C PRO A 254 8.13 -105.44 -34.96
N GLU A 255 7.26 -105.29 -33.95
CA GLU A 255 6.05 -106.08 -33.59
C GLU A 255 5.52 -105.60 -32.21
N GLY A 256 4.23 -105.87 -31.92
CA GLY A 256 3.79 -106.18 -30.55
C GLY A 256 2.77 -105.23 -29.89
N GLU A 257 1.53 -105.73 -29.72
CA GLU A 257 0.59 -105.63 -28.57
C GLU A 257 0.34 -104.28 -27.86
N SER A 258 -0.77 -103.94 -27.19
CA SER A 258 -2.11 -104.47 -26.88
C SER A 258 -2.65 -103.57 -25.75
N GLY A 259 -3.95 -103.25 -25.72
CA GLY A 259 -4.69 -102.74 -24.53
C GLY A 259 -4.73 -101.20 -24.35
N ALA A 260 -5.88 -100.51 -24.58
CA ALA A 260 -7.04 -100.32 -23.66
C ALA A 260 -6.70 -99.38 -22.47
N LYS A 261 -7.45 -98.34 -22.03
CA LYS A 261 -8.88 -97.98 -22.15
C LYS A 261 -9.15 -96.62 -21.40
N VAL A 262 -10.25 -95.92 -21.74
CA VAL A 262 -11.11 -94.97 -20.94
C VAL A 262 -10.74 -93.46 -20.79
N ALA A 263 -11.36 -92.59 -21.63
CA ALA A 263 -12.41 -91.54 -21.40
C ALA A 263 -12.50 -90.72 -20.06
N PRO A 264 -13.33 -89.63 -19.95
CA PRO A 264 -13.64 -88.49 -20.85
C PRO A 264 -13.89 -87.10 -20.13
N ALA A 265 -14.40 -86.10 -20.89
CA ALA A 265 -15.45 -85.09 -20.54
C ALA A 265 -15.05 -83.81 -19.74
N THR A 266 -14.95 -82.58 -20.32
CA THR A 266 -15.94 -81.54 -20.75
C THR A 266 -15.90 -80.23 -19.86
N PRO A 267 -16.40 -79.06 -20.35
CA PRO A 267 -16.02 -77.65 -20.01
C PRO A 267 -17.04 -76.98 -19.02
N PRO A 268 -17.41 -75.66 -18.96
CA PRO A 268 -16.96 -74.35 -19.54
C PRO A 268 -16.94 -73.21 -18.43
N PRO A 269 -17.49 -71.95 -18.54
CA PRO A 269 -17.49 -70.85 -19.54
C PRO A 269 -17.03 -69.44 -18.96
N ALA A 270 -17.28 -68.38 -19.73
CA ALA A 270 -16.96 -66.95 -19.52
C ALA A 270 -17.94 -66.10 -18.68
N ALA A 271 -17.46 -64.96 -18.14
CA ALA A 271 -18.10 -63.63 -17.90
C ALA A 271 -17.09 -62.77 -17.08
N SER A 272 -16.95 -61.45 -17.10
CA SER A 272 -17.94 -60.36 -16.95
C SER A 272 -17.26 -59.00 -17.21
N THR A 273 -18.08 -58.07 -17.72
CA THR A 273 -17.95 -56.61 -17.80
C THR A 273 -17.72 -55.88 -16.46
N GLY A 274 -17.23 -54.63 -16.47
CA GLY A 274 -17.28 -53.72 -15.31
C GLY A 274 -16.76 -52.29 -15.59
N THR A 275 -17.47 -51.29 -15.09
CA THR A 275 -17.56 -49.88 -15.54
C THR A 275 -17.33 -48.91 -14.36
N LYS A 276 -16.94 -47.63 -14.63
CA LYS A 276 -16.99 -46.41 -13.75
C LYS A 276 -16.06 -46.41 -12.51
N GLY A 277 -15.61 -45.29 -11.92
CA GLY A 277 -15.82 -43.84 -12.09
C GLY A 277 -15.30 -43.09 -10.84
N SER A 278 -15.36 -41.75 -10.85
CA SER A 278 -15.25 -40.79 -9.71
C SER A 278 -13.87 -40.69 -9.00
N GLY A 279 -13.29 -39.53 -8.68
CA GLY A 279 -13.88 -38.26 -8.28
C GLY A 279 -13.78 -38.12 -6.75
N ASN A 280 -12.67 -37.54 -6.27
CA ASN A 280 -12.55 -36.55 -5.19
C ASN A 280 -11.09 -36.10 -5.07
#